data_AF-B4DHR8-F1
#
_entry.id   AF-B4DHR8-F1
#
_cell.length_a   1.000
_cell.length_b   1.000
_cell.length_c   1.000
_cell.angle_alpha   90.00
_cell.angle_beta   90.00
_cell.angle_gamma   90.00
#
_symmetry.space_group_name_H-M   'P 1'
#
loop_
_entity.id
_entity.type
_entity.pdbx_description
1 polymer ?
#
loop_
_entity_poly.entity_id
_entity_poly.type
_entity_poly.pdbx_seq_one_letter_code
_entity_poly.pdbx_strand_id
1 'polypeptide(L)'
;MAAAAAAAAATNGTGGSSGMEVDAAVVPSVMACGVTGSVSVALHPLVILNISDHWIRMRSQEGRPVQVIGALIGKQEGRNIEVMNSFELLSHTVEEKIIIDKEYYYTKEEQCESGIDVGKRSGS
;
A
#
# COMPACT_ATOMS: atom_id res chain seq x y z
N MET A 1 63.57 -2.52 -23.74
CA MET A 1 63.49 -1.38 -24.69
C MET A 1 62.04 -1.24 -25.11
N ALA A 2 61.47 -0.07 -24.86
CA ALA A 2 60.03 0.20 -24.87
C ALA A 2 59.49 0.60 -26.26
N ALA A 3 58.19 0.34 -26.48
CA ALA A 3 57.20 1.11 -27.26
C ALA A 3 55.93 0.21 -27.40
N ALA A 4 54.75 0.45 -26.82
CA ALA A 4 53.80 1.59 -26.84
C ALA A 4 52.70 1.48 -27.94
N ALA A 5 51.46 1.74 -27.52
CA ALA A 5 50.23 2.07 -28.28
C ALA A 5 49.54 0.93 -29.07
N ALA A 6 48.21 0.82 -29.18
CA ALA A 6 47.06 1.58 -28.71
C ALA A 6 45.81 0.66 -28.74
N ALA A 7 44.90 0.83 -27.78
CA ALA A 7 43.57 0.22 -27.83
C ALA A 7 42.67 1.04 -28.77
N ALA A 8 42.28 0.47 -29.91
CA ALA A 8 41.34 1.07 -30.82
C ALA A 8 39.90 0.78 -30.37
N ALA A 9 39.16 1.84 -30.10
CA ALA A 9 37.71 1.83 -29.90
C ALA A 9 37.02 1.50 -31.23
N ALA A 10 36.09 0.54 -31.21
CA ALA A 10 35.14 0.32 -32.29
C ALA A 10 33.82 1.02 -31.97
N THR A 11 33.38 1.80 -32.95
CA THR A 11 32.26 2.75 -32.92
C THR A 11 30.93 2.14 -33.37
N ASN A 12 29.84 2.69 -32.82
CA ASN A 12 28.51 2.94 -33.39
C ASN A 12 27.73 1.82 -34.12
N GLY A 13 26.70 1.33 -33.43
CA GLY A 13 25.45 0.89 -34.04
C GLY A 13 24.31 1.84 -33.65
N THR A 14 24.00 2.79 -34.53
CA THR A 14 22.81 3.64 -34.49
C THR A 14 21.58 2.78 -34.76
N GLY A 15 20.59 2.81 -33.86
CA GLY A 15 19.28 2.20 -34.05
C GLY A 15 18.21 2.98 -33.32
N GLY A 16 17.69 4.03 -33.96
CA GLY A 16 16.52 4.73 -33.47
C GLY A 16 15.30 3.82 -33.49
N SER A 17 14.61 3.74 -32.36
CA SER A 17 13.19 3.42 -32.32
C SER A 17 12.53 4.50 -31.49
N SER A 18 11.74 5.32 -32.19
CA SER A 18 10.83 6.30 -31.63
C SER A 18 9.83 5.62 -30.69
N GLY A 19 10.11 5.68 -29.39
CA GLY A 19 9.13 5.44 -28.34
C GLY A 19 8.80 6.79 -27.70
N MET A 20 7.53 7.19 -27.71
CA MET A 20 7.05 8.37 -26.99
C MET A 20 7.52 8.31 -25.53
N GLU A 21 8.33 9.28 -25.09
CA GLU A 21 8.47 9.57 -23.66
C GLU A 21 7.09 10.01 -23.18
N VAL A 22 6.41 9.14 -22.42
CA VAL A 22 5.36 9.58 -21.52
C VAL A 22 6.07 10.35 -20.42
N ASP A 23 5.88 11.66 -20.39
CA ASP A 23 6.26 12.53 -19.28
C ASP A 23 5.47 12.04 -18.06
N ALA A 24 6.03 11.03 -17.38
CA ALA A 24 5.50 10.55 -16.12
C ALA A 24 5.76 11.69 -15.16
N ALA A 25 4.71 12.47 -14.88
CA ALA A 25 4.74 13.52 -13.87
C ALA A 25 5.45 12.95 -12.64
N VAL A 26 6.69 13.39 -12.44
CA VAL A 26 7.49 13.02 -11.27
C VAL A 26 6.81 13.72 -10.11
N VAL A 27 5.83 13.03 -9.52
CA VAL A 27 5.31 13.43 -8.21
C VAL A 27 6.52 13.39 -7.28
N PRO A 28 6.92 14.52 -6.67
CA PRO A 28 8.05 14.50 -5.76
C PRO A 28 7.71 13.51 -4.65
N SER A 29 8.51 12.45 -4.54
CA SER A 29 8.37 11.45 -3.48
C SER A 29 8.81 12.10 -2.17
N VAL A 30 7.89 12.84 -1.54
CA VAL A 30 8.11 13.48 -0.24
C VAL A 30 7.77 12.45 0.83
N MET A 31 8.70 11.53 1.07
CA MET A 31 8.69 10.70 2.27
C MET A 31 9.55 11.37 3.33
N ALA A 32 9.03 11.51 4.55
CA ALA A 32 9.84 11.95 5.68
C ALA A 32 10.92 10.88 5.97
N CYS A 33 12.19 11.21 5.73
CA CYS A 33 13.31 10.36 6.11
C CYS A 33 13.59 10.54 7.61
N GLY A 34 12.94 9.72 8.44
CA GLY A 34 13.13 9.71 9.89
C GLY A 34 14.09 8.60 10.35
N VAL A 35 14.51 8.66 11.62
CA VAL A 35 15.17 7.54 12.29
C VAL A 35 14.18 6.39 12.48
N THR A 36 14.62 5.14 12.27
CA THR A 36 13.77 3.97 12.50
C THR A 36 13.40 3.87 13.99
N GLY A 37 12.14 4.18 14.34
CA GLY A 37 11.58 3.82 15.63
C GLY A 37 11.52 2.29 15.77
N SER A 38 11.84 1.74 16.94
CA SER A 38 11.80 0.28 17.16
C SER A 38 10.38 -0.20 17.42
N VAL A 39 9.59 -0.39 16.36
CA VAL A 39 8.25 -1.02 16.43
C VAL A 39 8.33 -2.39 15.79
N SER A 40 7.81 -3.41 16.45
CA SER A 40 7.66 -4.76 15.91
C SER A 40 6.23 -4.94 15.41
N VAL A 41 6.05 -5.38 14.17
CA VAL A 41 4.72 -5.58 13.58
C VAL A 41 4.51 -7.05 13.24
N ALA A 42 3.44 -7.64 13.79
CA ALA A 42 2.92 -8.93 13.40
C ALA A 42 1.68 -8.72 12.51
N LEU A 43 1.65 -9.36 11.34
CA LEU A 43 0.56 -9.22 10.37
C LEU A 43 -0.16 -10.57 10.21
N HIS A 44 -1.46 -10.60 10.54
CA HIS A 44 -2.27 -11.78 10.37
C HIS A 44 -2.59 -12.02 8.87
N PRO A 45 -2.48 -13.26 8.34
CA PRO A 45 -2.70 -13.55 6.92
C PRO A 45 -4.09 -13.12 6.40
N LEU A 46 -5.11 -13.13 7.27
CA LEU A 46 -6.47 -12.67 6.97
C LEU A 46 -6.48 -11.24 6.41
N VAL A 47 -5.62 -10.36 6.91
CA VAL A 47 -5.56 -8.95 6.48
C VAL A 47 -5.17 -8.86 5.01
N ILE A 48 -4.18 -9.64 4.59
CA ILE A 48 -3.72 -9.68 3.19
C ILE A 48 -4.82 -10.21 2.29
N LEU A 49 -5.53 -11.25 2.74
CA LEU A 49 -6.67 -11.82 2.02
C LEU A 49 -7.79 -10.80 1.85
N ASN A 50 -8.17 -10.08 2.91
CA ASN A 50 -9.21 -9.06 2.87
C ASN A 50 -8.86 -7.92 1.90
N ILE A 51 -7.61 -7.44 1.92
CA ILE A 51 -7.15 -6.39 1.00
C ILE A 51 -7.18 -6.88 -0.45
N SER A 52 -6.72 -8.12 -0.68
CA SER A 52 -6.71 -8.72 -2.02
C SER A 52 -8.11 -8.89 -2.58
N ASP A 53 -9.04 -9.40 -1.77
CA ASP A 53 -10.45 -9.57 -2.14
C ASP A 53 -11.11 -8.22 -2.47
N HIS A 54 -10.93 -7.22 -1.61
CA HIS A 54 -11.45 -5.86 -1.84
C HIS A 54 -10.93 -5.29 -3.17
N TRP A 55 -9.62 -5.41 -3.44
CA TRP A 55 -9.05 -4.92 -4.69
C TRP A 55 -9.61 -5.64 -5.92
N ILE A 56 -9.73 -6.97 -5.88
CA ILE A 56 -10.26 -7.76 -7.00
C ILE A 56 -11.74 -7.41 -7.25
N ARG A 57 -12.55 -7.28 -6.20
CA ARG A 57 -13.96 -6.86 -6.32
C ARG A 57 -14.09 -5.50 -7.01
N MET A 58 -13.33 -4.50 -6.54
CA MET A 58 -13.38 -3.15 -7.11
C MET A 58 -12.88 -3.12 -8.55
N ARG A 59 -11.78 -3.83 -8.84
CA ARG A 59 -11.27 -3.98 -10.20
C ARG A 59 -12.30 -4.63 -11.13
N SER A 60 -13.03 -5.62 -10.65
CA SER A 60 -14.06 -6.30 -11.42
C SER A 60 -15.28 -5.43 -11.68
N GLN A 61 -15.69 -4.59 -10.72
CA GLN A 61 -16.85 -3.70 -10.85
C GLN A 61 -16.56 -2.52 -11.78
N GLU A 62 -15.37 -1.93 -11.68
CA GLU A 62 -14.99 -0.78 -12.51
C GLU A 62 -14.36 -1.16 -13.87
N GLY A 63 -13.99 -2.43 -14.06
CA GLY A 63 -13.37 -2.91 -15.29
C GLY A 63 -11.94 -2.42 -15.52
N ARG A 64 -11.34 -1.72 -14.53
CA ARG A 64 -9.98 -1.17 -14.55
C ARG A 64 -9.36 -1.30 -13.17
N PRO A 65 -8.02 -1.26 -13.01
CA PRO A 65 -7.41 -1.20 -11.68
C PRO A 65 -7.75 0.12 -10.99
N VAL A 66 -8.18 0.03 -9.73
CA VAL A 66 -8.62 1.15 -8.90
C VAL A 66 -7.87 1.09 -7.56
N GLN A 67 -7.57 2.25 -7.01
CA GLN A 67 -7.03 2.34 -5.66
C GLN A 67 -8.14 2.05 -4.65
N VAL A 68 -7.90 1.09 -3.77
CA VAL A 68 -8.80 0.76 -2.66
C VAL A 68 -8.21 1.25 -1.35
N ILE A 69 -9.08 1.61 -0.41
CA ILE A 69 -8.70 2.16 0.90
C ILE A 69 -9.42 1.38 1.97
N GLY A 70 -8.72 1.12 3.08
CA GLY A 70 -9.26 0.37 4.20
C GLY A 70 -8.58 0.76 5.49
N ALA A 71 -9.19 0.36 6.60
CA ALA A 71 -8.62 0.48 7.94
C ALA A 71 -8.06 -0.86 8.41
N LEU A 72 -7.01 -0.77 9.23
CA LEU A 72 -6.39 -1.91 9.90
C LEU A 72 -6.79 -1.88 11.38
N ILE A 73 -7.25 -3.02 11.88
CA ILE A 73 -7.61 -3.22 13.29
C ILE A 73 -6.68 -4.25 13.90
N GLY A 74 -6.25 -3.98 15.13
CA GLY A 74 -5.28 -4.79 15.81
C GLY A 74 -5.15 -4.43 17.28
N LYS A 75 -4.15 -5.03 17.92
CA LYS A 75 -3.76 -4.73 19.29
C LYS A 75 -2.36 -4.14 19.32
N GLN A 76 -2.11 -3.30 20.31
CA GLN A 76 -0.79 -2.76 20.57
C GLN A 76 -0.41 -3.04 22.03
N GLU A 77 0.73 -3.71 22.21
CA GLU A 77 1.34 -3.97 23.51
C GLU A 77 2.74 -3.35 23.53
N GLY A 78 2.87 -2.18 24.15
CA GLY A 78 4.11 -1.41 24.13
C GLY A 78 4.53 -1.02 22.70
N ARG A 79 5.62 -1.62 22.21
CA ARG A 79 6.15 -1.40 20.85
C ARG A 79 5.81 -2.52 19.88
N ASN A 80 4.99 -3.49 20.31
CA ASN A 80 4.55 -4.60 19.49
C ASN A 80 3.14 -4.31 19.00
N ILE A 81 2.96 -4.27 17.68
CA ILE A 81 1.68 -4.07 17.01
C ILE A 81 1.30 -5.39 16.36
N GLU A 82 0.10 -5.88 16.65
CA GLU A 82 -0.49 -7.05 16.01
C GLU A 82 -1.67 -6.61 15.16
N VAL A 83 -1.53 -6.67 13.84
CA VAL A 83 -2.60 -6.37 12.89
C VAL A 83 -3.42 -7.63 12.67
N MET A 84 -4.65 -7.64 13.19
CA MET A 84 -5.49 -8.84 13.26
C MET A 84 -6.54 -8.88 12.14
N ASN A 85 -7.08 -7.72 11.77
CA ASN A 85 -8.17 -7.61 10.80
C ASN A 85 -8.08 -6.31 9.99
N SER A 86 -8.87 -6.22 8.94
CA SER A 86 -9.00 -5.03 8.11
C SER A 86 -10.38 -4.96 7.48
N PHE A 87 -10.87 -3.74 7.23
CA PHE A 87 -12.15 -3.51 6.57
C PHE A 87 -12.04 -2.41 5.52
N GLU A 88 -12.90 -2.49 4.49
CA GLU A 88 -12.99 -1.50 3.43
C GLU A 88 -13.61 -0.19 3.92
N LEU A 89 -13.08 0.93 3.44
CA LEU A 89 -13.59 2.27 3.73
C LEU A 89 -14.16 2.93 2.48
N LEU A 90 -15.24 3.68 2.67
CA LEU A 90 -15.74 4.58 1.64
C LEU A 90 -14.83 5.81 1.58
N SER A 91 -14.39 6.16 0.37
CA SER A 91 -13.62 7.39 0.14
C SER A 91 -14.21 8.17 -1.03
N HIS A 92 -14.17 9.50 -0.90
CA HIS A 92 -14.57 10.42 -1.95
C HIS A 92 -13.36 11.23 -2.40
N THR A 93 -13.23 11.39 -3.71
CA THR A 93 -12.23 12.29 -4.27
C THR A 93 -12.86 13.66 -4.45
N VAL A 94 -12.42 14.63 -3.64
CA VAL A 94 -12.84 16.04 -3.74
C VAL A 94 -11.58 16.85 -3.98
N GLU A 95 -11.51 17.58 -5.10
CA GLU A 95 -10.36 18.42 -5.45
C GLU A 95 -9.01 17.67 -5.45
N GLU A 96 -8.97 16.48 -6.05
CA GLU A 96 -7.80 15.57 -6.07
C GLU A 96 -7.32 15.09 -4.70
N LYS A 97 -8.06 15.39 -3.63
CA LYS A 97 -7.82 14.88 -2.28
C LYS A 97 -8.76 13.74 -1.99
N ILE A 98 -8.18 12.66 -1.45
CA ILE A 98 -8.93 11.53 -0.95
C ILE A 98 -9.45 11.89 0.44
N ILE A 99 -10.77 11.98 0.58
CA ILE A 99 -11.46 12.21 1.85
C ILE A 99 -12.10 10.90 2.28
N ILE A 100 -11.75 10.45 3.49
CA ILE A 100 -12.35 9.28 4.12
C ILE A 100 -13.65 9.70 4.81
N ASP A 101 -14.72 8.96 4.56
CA ASP A 101 -15.98 9.14 5.29
C ASP A 101 -15.81 8.71 6.75
N LYS A 102 -15.80 9.69 7.65
CA LYS A 102 -15.64 9.46 9.09
C LYS A 102 -16.88 8.84 9.74
N GLU A 103 -18.07 9.14 9.24
CA GLU A 103 -19.32 8.62 9.78
C GLU A 103 -19.45 7.13 9.47
N TYR A 104 -19.07 6.74 8.24
CA TYR A 104 -18.95 5.34 7.84
C TYR A 104 -17.90 4.59 8.66
N TYR A 105 -16.75 5.23 8.93
CA TYR A 105 -15.69 4.65 9.76
C TYR A 105 -16.20 4.28 11.16
N TYR A 106 -16.83 5.20 11.89
CA TYR A 106 -17.32 4.94 13.25
C TYR A 106 -18.38 3.84 13.29
N THR A 107 -19.29 3.82 12.30
CA THR A 107 -20.32 2.78 12.20
C THR A 107 -19.72 1.38 11.98
N LYS A 108 -18.65 1.29 11.19
CA LYS A 108 -17.94 0.02 10.92
C LYS A 108 -17.09 -0.44 12.10
N GLU A 109 -16.49 0.49 12.82
CA GLU A 109 -15.67 0.22 13.99
C GLU A 109 -16.46 -0.55 15.06
N GLU A 110 -17.67 -0.09 15.40
CA GLU A 110 -18.54 -0.75 16.39
C GLU A 110 -18.95 -2.18 15.98
N GLN A 111 -19.15 -2.43 14.68
CA GLN A 111 -19.47 -3.76 14.15
C GLN A 111 -18.28 -4.72 14.20
N CYS A 112 -17.06 -4.21 14.03
CA CYS A 112 -15.85 -5.02 14.13
C CYS A 112 -15.45 -5.27 15.59
N GLU A 113 -15.68 -4.31 16.49
CA GLU A 113 -15.41 -4.45 17.92
C GLU A 113 -16.37 -5.45 18.58
N SER A 114 -17.67 -5.36 18.28
CA SER A 114 -18.65 -6.35 18.76
C SER A 114 -18.37 -7.78 18.27
N GLY A 115 -17.75 -7.96 17.10
CA GLY A 115 -17.32 -9.26 16.60
C GLY A 115 -16.08 -9.84 17.30
N ILE A 116 -15.24 -8.99 17.89
CA ILE A 116 -14.01 -9.38 18.61
C ILE A 116 -14.32 -9.79 20.06
N ASP A 117 -15.31 -9.17 20.70
CA ASP A 117 -15.67 -9.45 22.11
C ASP A 117 -16.56 -10.68 22.32
N VAL A 118 -17.22 -11.20 21.28
CA VAL A 118 -18.04 -12.43 21.39
C VAL A 118 -17.19 -13.66 21.75
N GLY A 119 -15.90 -13.68 21.39
CA GLY A 119 -14.99 -14.79 21.65
C GLY A 119 -14.51 -14.94 23.11
N LYS A 120 -14.80 -13.98 24.00
CA LYS A 120 -14.36 -14.02 25.41
C LYS A 120 -15.45 -14.42 26.41
N ARG A 121 -16.68 -14.69 25.97
CA ARG A 121 -17.83 -14.92 26.87
C ARG A 121 -18.33 -16.37 26.95
N SER A 122 -17.50 -17.35 26.60
CA SER A 122 -17.79 -18.78 26.83
C SER A 122 -16.60 -19.46 27.52
N GLY A 123 -16.54 -19.31 28.84
CA GLY A 123 -15.50 -19.90 29.67
C GLY A 123 -15.79 -19.62 31.13
N SER A 124 -16.90 -20.14 31.62
CA SER A 124 -17.19 -20.26 33.05
C SER A 124 -17.86 -21.59 33.33
#